data_AF-A0A9E2B3G3-F1
#
_entry.id   AF-A0A9E2B3G3-F1
#
_cell.length_a   1.000
_cell.length_b   1.000
_cell.length_c   1.000
_cell.angle_alpha   90.00
_cell.angle_beta   90.00
_cell.angle_gamma   90.00
#
_symmetry.space_group_name_H-M   'P 1'
#
loop_
_entity.id
_entity.type
_entity.pdbx_description
1 polymer ?
#
loop_
_entity_poly.entity_id
_entity_poly.type
_entity_poly.pdbx_seq_one_letter_code
_entity_poly.pdbx_strand_id
1 'polypeptide(L)' 'LLRDAAQKLGLSRRACNRALRVARTIADLADEPTINANHMAEALNLRPTLHNVDA' A
#
# COMPACT_ATOMS: atom_id res chain seq x y z
N LEU A 1 2.57 -16.03 -0.83
CA LEU A 1 1.76 -15.23 0.11
C LEU A 1 1.75 -13.74 -0.24
N LEU A 2 2.82 -12.95 -0.04
CA LEU A 2 2.80 -11.52 -0.41
C LEU A 2 2.72 -11.25 -1.93
N ARG A 3 3.30 -12.12 -2.77
CA ARG A 3 3.20 -12.02 -4.23
C ARG A 3 1.78 -12.25 -4.75
N ASP A 4 1.03 -13.15 -4.12
CA ASP A 4 -0.31 -13.56 -4.58
C ASP A 4 -1.35 -12.47 -4.28
N ALA A 5 -1.23 -11.80 -3.12
CA ALA A 5 -2.09 -10.66 -2.77
C ALA A 5 -1.84 -9.46 -3.70
N ALA A 6 -0.58 -9.20 -4.08
CA ALA A 6 -0.23 -8.14 -5.03
C ALA A 6 -0.79 -8.41 -6.44
N GLN A 7 -0.75 -9.66 -6.91
CA GLN A 7 -1.36 -10.07 -8.19
C GLN A 7 -2.88 -9.92 -8.20
N LYS A 8 -3.56 -10.33 -7.12
CA LYS A 8 -5.03 -10.19 -7.00
C LYS A 8 -5.52 -8.74 -6.98
N LEU A 9 -4.67 -7.82 -6.51
CA LEU A 9 -4.97 -6.38 -6.47
C LEU A 9 -4.48 -5.61 -7.72
N GLY A 10 -3.90 -6.30 -8.71
CA GLY A 10 -3.35 -5.68 -9.92
C GLY A 10 -2.21 -4.68 -9.63
N LEU A 11 -1.55 -4.80 -8.47
CA LEU A 11 -0.52 -3.86 -8.05
C LEU A 11 0.84 -4.27 -8.61
N SER A 12 1.43 -3.42 -9.44
CA SER A 12 2.83 -3.59 -9.82
C SER A 12 3.74 -3.52 -8.59
N ARG A 13 4.96 -4.07 -8.69
CA ARG A 13 5.95 -4.02 -7.59
C ARG A 13 6.22 -2.58 -7.12
N ARG A 14 6.14 -1.61 -8.04
CA ARG A 14 6.25 -0.17 -7.74
C ARG A 14 5.04 0.35 -6.97
N ALA A 15 3.83 -0.06 -7.35
CA ALA A 15 2.62 0.30 -6.64
C ALA A 15 2.60 -0.27 -5.21
N CYS A 16 3.06 -1.51 -5.01
CA CYS A 16 3.27 -2.09 -3.68
C CYS A 16 4.26 -1.27 -2.84
N ASN A 17 5.42 -0.90 -3.40
CA ASN A 17 6.40 -0.09 -2.68
C ASN A 17 5.85 1.30 -2.32
N ARG A 18 5.06 1.92 -3.20
CA ARG A 18 4.38 3.19 -2.88
C ARG A 18 3.38 3.03 -1.74
N ALA A 19 2.55 1.98 -1.78
CA ALA A 19 1.59 1.70 -0.70
C ALA A 19 2.30 1.50 0.64
N LEU A 20 3.42 0.77 0.68
CA LEU A 20 4.21 0.60 1.90
C LEU A 20 4.76 1.91 2.46
N ARG A 21 5.21 2.83 1.60
CA ARG A 21 5.69 4.16 2.04
C ARG A 21 4.57 4.99 2.65
N VAL A 22 3.40 5.02 1.99
CA VAL A 22 2.23 5.74 2.51
C VAL A 22 1.75 5.13 3.82
N ALA A 23 1.66 3.80 3.90
CA ALA A 23 1.29 3.10 5.11
C ALA A 23 2.27 3.37 6.26
N ARG A 24 3.57 3.54 5.96
CA ARG A 24 4.55 3.94 6.97
C ARG A 24 4.28 5.35 7.48
N THR A 25 4.02 6.31 6.59
CA THR A 25 3.67 7.68 7.00
C THR A 25 2.40 7.71 7.87
N ILE A 26 1.39 6.91 7.52
CA ILE A 26 0.17 6.80 8.33
C ILE A 26 0.48 6.23 9.72
N ALA A 27 1.30 5.18 9.79
CA ALA A 27 1.75 4.61 11.06
C ALA A 27 2.53 5.63 11.90
N ASP A 28 3.44 6.39 11.28
CA ASP A 28 4.21 7.43 11.96
C ASP A 28 3.30 8.56 12.48
N LEU A 29 2.26 8.94 11.73
CA LEU A 29 1.25 9.93 12.17
C LEU A 29 0.36 9.42 13.31
N ALA A 30 0.19 8.11 13.43
CA ALA A 30 -0.54 7.45 14.50
C ALA A 30 0.34 7.11 15.72
N ASP A 31 1.61 7.53 15.74
CA ASP A 31 2.62 7.15 16.74
C ASP A 31 2.76 5.62 16.91
N GLU A 32 2.49 4.85 15.85
CA GLU A 32 2.54 3.40 15.85
C GLU A 32 3.91 2.90 15.35
N PRO A 33 4.61 2.04 16.10
CA PRO A 33 5.95 1.58 15.74
C PRO A 33 5.95 0.67 14.50
N THR A 34 4.81 0.06 14.18
CA THR A 34 4.68 -0.92 13.09
C THR A 34 3.50 -0.62 12.17
N ILE A 35 3.64 -1.05 10.92
CA ILE A 35 2.53 -0.99 9.95
C ILE A 35 1.57 -2.14 10.25
N ASN A 36 0.30 -1.82 10.50
CA ASN A 36 -0.76 -2.80 10.68
C ASN A 36 -1.71 -2.81 9.45
N ALA A 37 -2.73 -3.67 9.50
CA ALA A 37 -3.69 -3.83 8.41
C ALA A 37 -4.49 -2.54 8.12
N ASN A 38 -4.77 -1.71 9.13
CA ASN A 38 -5.51 -0.46 8.97
C ASN A 38 -4.68 0.57 8.20
N HIS A 39 -3.40 0.75 8.56
CA HIS A 39 -2.49 1.65 7.84
C HIS A 39 -2.33 1.24 6.37
N MET A 40 -2.28 -0.07 6.11
CA MET A 40 -2.25 -0.61 4.74
C MET A 40 -3.56 -0.36 3.99
N ALA A 41 -4.71 -0.56 4.64
CA ALA A 41 -6.02 -0.32 4.02
C ALA A 41 -6.18 1.16 3.65
N GLU A 42 -5.82 2.08 4.56
CA GLU A 42 -5.85 3.52 4.28
C GLU A 42 -4.87 3.90 3.16
N ALA A 43 -3.65 3.39 3.18
CA ALA A 43 -2.68 3.64 2.12
C ALA A 43 -3.13 3.15 0.73
N LEU A 44 -3.86 2.03 0.70
CA LEU A 44 -4.46 1.50 -0.53
C LEU A 44 -5.68 2.30 -0.98
N ASN A 45 -6.44 2.89 -0.05
CA ASN A 45 -7.61 3.71 -0.30
C ASN A 45 -7.26 5.16 -0.70
N LEU A 46 -6.12 5.69 -0.25
CA LEU A 46 -5.67 7.07 -0.49
C LEU A 46 -5.36 7.40 -1.96
N ARG A 47 -5.66 6.50 -2.92
CA ARG A 47 -5.23 6.57 -4.32
C ARG A 47 -5.50 7.92 -5.00
N PRO A 48 -4.46 8.50 -5.65
CA PRO A 48 -4.63 9.29 -6.87
C PRO A 48 -4.21 8.51 -8.13
N THR A 49 -3.25 7.57 -8.05
CA THR A 49 -2.68 6.85 -9.23
C THR A 49 -2.08 5.46 -8.92
N LEU A 50 -2.57 4.71 -7.92
CA LEU A 50 -2.12 3.30 -7.74
C LEU A 50 -2.81 2.32 -8.72
N HIS A 51 -3.74 2.81 -9.55
CA HIS A 51 -4.10 2.18 -10.83
C HIS A 51 -3.15 2.73 -11.90
N ASN A 52 -1.99 2.11 -12.08
CA ASN A 52 -1.43 2.07 -13.42
C ASN A 52 -1.79 0.69 -13.95
N VAL A 53 -2.80 0.66 -14.81
CA VAL A 53 -2.94 -0.35 -15.83
C VAL A 53 -1.65 -0.25 -16.63
N ASP A 54 -0.70 -1.13 -16.36
CA ASP A 54 0.47 -1.30 -17.22
C ASP A 54 -0.06 -1.93 -18.52
N ALA A 55 -0.41 -1.05 -19.46
CA ALA A 55 -0.33 -1.30 -20.90
C ALA A 55 1.14 -1.21 -21.34
#